data_AF-A0AAX1QEQ8-F1
#
_entry.id   AF-A0AAX1QEQ8-F1
#
_cell.length_a   1.000
_cell.length_b   1.000
_cell.length_c   1.000
_cell.angle_alpha   90.00
_cell.angle_beta   90.00
_cell.angle_gamma   90.00
#
_symmetry.space_group_name_H-M   'P 1'
#
loop_
_entity.id
_entity.type
_entity.pdbx_description
1 polymer ?
#
loop_
_entity_poly.entity_id
_entity_poly.type
_entity_poly.pdbx_seq_one_letter_code
_entity_poly.pdbx_strand_id
1 'polypeptide(L)'
;MKGISMIASSIFPIGLVAFFVLYFTDNEHIVERLWSSEENVMYTLLALNLVLIGVVIFQFIKMKNLPVVSLNEEQEDEIEVKKYRVFSDMIVCSNVSISLSVLAFGLGFIWFRDSGPWLALNAFFLLIGNFVVANLAFSSGRKVYPDRESPSTSEDMLDVLDDGEKFVVLEGLHKAYQLLIPFLYMCIMASVFYTAVSGHSQIFSIVLMTIILIAVQMTYGIVVRNR
;
A
#
# COMPACT_ATOMS: atom_id res chain seq x y z
N MET A 1 -9.35 -5.65 24.03
CA MET A 1 -8.22 -6.00 23.11
C MET A 1 -7.83 -4.81 22.21
N LYS A 2 -7.47 -3.65 22.79
CA LYS A 2 -7.10 -2.43 22.05
C LYS A 2 -5.64 -2.43 21.51
N GLY A 3 -4.78 -3.32 22.00
CA GLY A 3 -3.34 -3.31 21.70
C GLY A 3 -2.95 -3.86 20.33
N ILE A 4 -3.72 -4.77 19.72
CA ILE A 4 -3.27 -5.51 18.53
C ILE A 4 -3.65 -4.81 17.20
N SER A 5 -4.71 -3.99 17.16
CA SER A 5 -5.03 -3.21 15.94
C SER A 5 -4.19 -1.94 15.81
N MET A 6 -3.63 -1.44 16.91
CA MET A 6 -2.63 -0.37 16.91
C MET A 6 -1.31 -0.87 16.31
N ILE A 7 -1.02 -2.17 16.41
CA ILE A 7 0.18 -2.78 15.85
C ILE A 7 0.11 -2.79 14.30
N ALA A 8 -1.03 -3.03 13.65
CA ALA A 8 -1.11 -3.08 12.19
C ALA A 8 -0.97 -1.70 11.48
N SER A 9 -1.50 -0.62 12.06
CA SER A 9 -1.22 0.75 11.54
C SER A 9 0.12 1.30 11.99
N SER A 10 0.67 0.75 13.07
CA SER A 10 2.01 1.14 13.51
C SER A 10 3.08 0.36 12.78
N ILE A 11 2.88 -0.88 12.32
CA ILE A 11 3.93 -1.73 11.72
C ILE A 11 4.59 -1.10 10.49
N PHE A 12 3.88 -0.27 9.71
CA PHE A 12 4.45 0.32 8.48
C PHE A 12 5.17 1.66 8.69
N PRO A 13 4.66 2.63 9.48
CA PRO A 13 5.51 3.70 9.98
C PRO A 13 6.59 3.14 10.90
N ILE A 14 6.41 2.02 11.63
CA ILE A 14 7.48 1.30 12.35
C ILE A 14 8.42 0.59 11.38
N GLY A 15 8.01 0.19 10.18
CA GLY A 15 8.91 -0.39 9.17
C GLY A 15 9.77 0.68 8.49
N LEU A 16 9.18 1.83 8.22
CA LEU A 16 9.86 3.02 7.70
C LEU A 16 10.71 3.69 8.79
N VAL A 17 10.20 3.78 10.02
CA VAL A 17 10.94 4.17 11.23
C VAL A 17 11.94 3.11 11.62
N ALA A 18 11.75 1.80 11.41
CA ALA A 18 12.76 0.78 11.65
C ALA A 18 13.83 0.82 10.57
N PHE A 19 13.49 1.16 9.33
CA PHE A 19 14.47 1.45 8.28
C PHE A 19 15.29 2.70 8.64
N PHE A 20 14.64 3.78 9.10
CA PHE A 20 15.32 4.99 9.59
C PHE A 20 16.05 4.78 10.93
N VAL A 21 15.52 3.96 11.84
CA VAL A 21 16.15 3.60 13.12
C VAL A 21 17.31 2.65 12.85
N LEU A 22 17.23 1.71 11.92
CA LEU A 22 18.41 0.95 11.49
C LEU A 22 19.46 1.83 10.80
N TYR A 23 19.03 2.91 10.14
CA TYR A 23 19.90 3.94 9.55
C TYR A 23 20.53 4.89 10.60
N PHE A 24 19.86 5.17 11.72
CA PHE A 24 20.31 6.08 12.78
C PHE A 24 20.87 5.38 14.04
N THR A 25 20.56 4.10 14.24
CA THR A 25 21.14 3.26 15.29
C THR A 25 22.39 2.64 14.71
N ASP A 26 23.47 2.64 15.50
CA ASP A 26 24.87 2.27 15.26
C ASP A 26 25.11 0.81 14.74
N ASN A 27 24.28 0.33 13.81
CA ASN A 27 24.37 -0.96 13.13
C ASN A 27 24.92 -0.75 11.72
N GLU A 28 26.03 -0.01 11.63
CA GLU A 28 26.69 0.37 10.38
C GLU A 28 26.87 -0.84 9.46
N HIS A 29 27.21 -2.02 10.01
CA HIS A 29 27.43 -3.25 9.24
C HIS A 29 26.22 -3.79 8.47
N ILE A 30 24.99 -3.65 8.97
CA ILE A 30 23.80 -4.18 8.27
C ILE A 30 23.39 -3.23 7.15
N VAL A 31 23.38 -1.92 7.43
CA VAL A 31 23.03 -0.90 6.45
C VAL A 31 24.09 -0.82 5.36
N GLU A 32 25.38 -0.82 5.72
CA GLU A 32 26.48 -0.91 4.75
C GLU A 32 26.37 -2.16 3.88
N ARG A 33 26.02 -3.32 4.45
CA ARG A 33 25.87 -4.56 3.68
C ARG A 33 24.64 -4.56 2.77
N LEU A 34 23.56 -3.88 3.14
CA LEU A 34 22.38 -3.72 2.28
C LEU A 34 22.65 -2.74 1.14
N TRP A 35 23.44 -1.69 1.39
CA TRP A 35 23.84 -0.69 0.41
C TRP A 35 25.16 -1.01 -0.31
N SER A 36 25.82 -2.12 0.03
CA SER A 36 27.12 -2.47 -0.53
C SER A 36 27.07 -2.75 -2.03
N SER A 37 25.89 -3.15 -2.53
CA SER A 37 25.66 -3.38 -3.95
C SER A 37 24.21 -3.12 -4.34
N GLU A 38 24.00 -2.71 -5.59
CA GLU A 38 22.66 -2.55 -6.18
C GLU A 38 21.87 -3.87 -6.16
N GLU A 39 22.57 -5.02 -6.24
CA GLU A 39 21.97 -6.34 -6.14
C GLU A 39 21.35 -6.59 -4.76
N ASN A 40 22.05 -6.22 -3.68
CA ASN A 40 21.55 -6.40 -2.31
C ASN A 40 20.31 -5.55 -2.05
N VAL A 41 20.28 -4.33 -2.58
CA VAL A 41 19.09 -3.46 -2.55
C VAL A 41 17.92 -4.14 -3.26
N MET A 42 18.16 -4.71 -4.44
CA MET A 42 17.11 -5.41 -5.20
C MET A 42 16.59 -6.67 -4.50
N TYR A 43 17.47 -7.53 -3.98
CA TYR A 43 17.04 -8.71 -3.23
C TYR A 43 16.20 -8.34 -2.01
N THR A 44 16.57 -7.26 -1.33
CA THR A 44 15.83 -6.75 -0.17
C THR A 44 14.44 -6.25 -0.56
N LEU A 45 14.32 -5.50 -1.66
CA LEU A 45 13.04 -5.02 -2.19
C LEU A 45 12.12 -6.18 -2.62
N LEU A 46 12.69 -7.22 -3.24
CA LEU A 46 11.95 -8.42 -3.65
C LEU A 46 11.47 -9.21 -2.42
N ALA A 47 12.34 -9.41 -1.43
CA ALA A 47 12.00 -10.11 -0.19
C ALA A 47 10.90 -9.36 0.58
N LEU A 48 11.00 -8.03 0.69
CA LEU A 48 9.98 -7.21 1.34
C LEU A 48 8.62 -7.32 0.62
N ASN A 49 8.60 -7.31 -0.72
CA ASN A 49 7.38 -7.54 -1.49
C ASN A 49 6.77 -8.92 -1.24
N LEU A 50 7.58 -9.97 -1.21
CA LEU A 50 7.10 -11.33 -0.92
C LEU A 50 6.47 -11.43 0.46
N VAL A 51 7.07 -10.79 1.47
CA VAL A 51 6.50 -10.72 2.83
C VAL A 51 5.16 -9.99 2.81
N LEU A 52 5.05 -8.86 2.11
CA LEU A 52 3.80 -8.11 2.01
C LEU A 52 2.69 -8.90 1.33
N ILE A 53 2.98 -9.59 0.23
CA ILE A 53 2.03 -10.50 -0.42
C ILE A 53 1.56 -11.58 0.56
N GLY A 54 2.49 -12.18 1.31
CA GLY A 54 2.17 -13.18 2.34
C GLY A 54 1.24 -12.62 3.42
N VAL A 55 1.46 -11.38 3.87
CA VAL A 55 0.59 -10.68 4.82
C VAL A 55 -0.80 -10.47 4.23
N VAL A 56 -0.92 -10.04 2.98
CA VAL A 56 -2.22 -9.85 2.30
C VAL A 56 -2.99 -11.17 2.20
N ILE A 57 -2.32 -12.26 1.80
CA ILE A 57 -2.92 -13.60 1.73
C ILE A 57 -3.37 -14.07 3.13
N PHE A 58 -2.55 -13.86 4.16
CA PHE A 58 -2.91 -14.21 5.54
C PHE A 58 -4.15 -13.44 6.01
N GLN A 59 -4.23 -12.15 5.74
CA GLN A 59 -5.40 -11.33 6.07
C GLN A 59 -6.65 -11.78 5.30
N PHE A 60 -6.50 -12.17 4.03
CA PHE A 60 -7.58 -12.74 3.23
C PHE A 60 -8.12 -14.04 3.83
N ILE A 61 -7.25 -14.97 4.22
CA ILE A 61 -7.64 -16.23 4.88
C ILE A 61 -8.34 -15.94 6.21
N LYS A 62 -7.76 -15.03 7.01
CA LYS A 62 -8.35 -14.60 8.29
C LYS A 62 -9.75 -14.02 8.10
N MET A 63 -9.97 -13.21 7.07
CA MET A 63 -11.28 -12.64 6.75
C MET A 63 -12.30 -13.72 6.39
N LYS A 64 -11.90 -14.70 5.56
CA LYS A 64 -12.78 -15.81 5.14
C LYS A 64 -13.15 -16.75 6.31
N ASN A 65 -12.28 -16.86 7.30
CA ASN A 65 -12.48 -17.70 8.49
C ASN A 65 -13.25 -16.99 9.63
N LEU A 66 -13.64 -15.73 9.46
CA LEU A 66 -14.49 -15.05 10.44
C LEU A 66 -15.93 -15.60 10.33
N PRO A 67 -16.56 -16.00 11.44
CA PRO A 67 -17.89 -16.58 11.40
C PRO A 67 -18.92 -15.63 10.76
N VAL A 68 -19.89 -16.23 10.08
CA VAL A 68 -21.05 -15.55 9.52
C VAL A 68 -22.18 -15.73 10.53
N VAL A 69 -22.47 -14.65 11.27
CA VAL A 69 -23.64 -14.41 12.12
C VAL A 69 -23.80 -15.33 13.35
N SER A 70 -23.79 -14.70 14.54
CA SER A 70 -24.41 -15.24 15.76
C SER A 70 -25.61 -14.36 16.12
N LEU A 71 -26.63 -14.98 16.70
CA LEU A 71 -28.01 -14.47 16.90
C LEU A 71 -28.17 -13.24 17.83
N ASN A 72 -27.08 -12.55 18.21
CA ASN A 72 -27.09 -11.39 19.10
C ASN A 72 -26.61 -10.14 18.34
N GLU A 73 -27.45 -9.09 18.30
CA GLU A 73 -27.17 -7.82 17.62
C GLU A 73 -25.82 -7.20 18.05
N GLU A 74 -25.47 -7.23 19.35
CA GLU A 74 -24.16 -6.72 19.83
C GLU A 74 -22.95 -7.52 19.29
N GLN A 75 -23.11 -8.83 19.06
CA GLN A 75 -22.02 -9.66 18.54
C GLN A 75 -21.88 -9.52 17.01
N GLU A 76 -22.97 -9.20 16.33
CA GLU A 76 -23.00 -8.92 14.90
C GLU A 76 -22.18 -7.67 14.58
N ASP A 77 -22.44 -6.56 15.28
CA ASP A 77 -21.71 -5.30 15.15
C ASP A 77 -20.21 -5.47 15.39
N GLU A 78 -19.81 -6.22 16.42
CA GLU A 78 -18.39 -6.47 16.72
C GLU A 78 -17.69 -7.27 15.61
N ILE A 79 -18.37 -8.27 15.03
CA ILE A 79 -17.83 -9.09 13.93
C ILE A 79 -17.73 -8.26 12.64
N GLU A 80 -18.70 -7.39 12.36
CA GLU A 80 -18.66 -6.48 11.22
C GLU A 80 -17.49 -5.49 11.30
N VAL A 81 -17.31 -4.84 12.45
CA VAL A 81 -16.19 -3.92 12.68
C VAL A 81 -14.85 -4.67 12.51
N LYS A 82 -14.77 -5.92 12.96
CA LYS A 82 -13.56 -6.74 12.81
C LYS A 82 -13.29 -7.12 11.35
N LYS A 83 -14.32 -7.49 10.58
CA LYS A 83 -14.22 -7.74 9.13
C LYS A 83 -13.77 -6.49 8.39
N TYR A 84 -14.36 -5.34 8.73
CA TYR A 84 -14.02 -4.05 8.15
C TYR A 84 -12.55 -3.67 8.35
N ARG A 85 -12.04 -3.80 9.57
CA ARG A 85 -10.62 -3.51 9.86
C ARG A 85 -9.68 -4.42 9.09
N VAL A 86 -9.95 -5.73 9.05
CA VAL A 86 -9.12 -6.69 8.31
C VAL A 86 -9.17 -6.41 6.81
N PHE A 87 -10.34 -6.06 6.27
CA PHE A 87 -10.48 -5.70 4.86
C PHE A 87 -9.73 -4.42 4.49
N SER A 88 -9.85 -3.39 5.33
CA SER A 88 -9.15 -2.12 5.15
C SER A 88 -7.63 -2.28 5.24
N ASP A 89 -7.13 -2.99 6.27
CA ASP A 89 -5.70 -3.33 6.41
C ASP A 89 -5.20 -4.10 5.16
N MET A 90 -6.02 -5.01 4.61
CA MET A 90 -5.67 -5.82 3.44
C MET A 90 -5.52 -4.94 2.19
N ILE A 91 -6.43 -3.98 1.98
CA ILE A 91 -6.34 -3.02 0.86
C ILE A 91 -5.07 -2.16 0.99
N VAL A 92 -4.78 -1.65 2.19
CA VAL A 92 -3.59 -0.81 2.42
C VAL A 92 -2.32 -1.60 2.14
N CYS A 93 -2.18 -2.80 2.71
CA CYS A 93 -1.02 -3.66 2.47
C CYS A 93 -0.85 -4.01 0.99
N SER A 94 -1.96 -4.28 0.29
CA SER A 94 -1.94 -4.59 -1.14
C SER A 94 -1.46 -3.39 -1.99
N ASN A 95 -2.00 -2.20 -1.73
CA ASN A 95 -1.61 -0.96 -2.40
C ASN A 95 -0.12 -0.60 -2.19
N VAL A 96 0.37 -0.78 -0.97
CA VAL A 96 1.78 -0.59 -0.63
C VAL A 96 2.66 -1.61 -1.36
N SER A 97 2.26 -2.88 -1.41
CA SER A 97 3.04 -3.90 -2.12
C SER A 97 3.08 -3.65 -3.64
N ILE A 98 1.98 -3.20 -4.25
CA ILE A 98 1.96 -2.79 -5.66
C ILE A 98 2.96 -1.64 -5.88
N SER A 99 2.91 -0.60 -5.03
CA SER A 99 3.81 0.55 -5.13
C SER A 99 5.28 0.15 -5.02
N LEU A 100 5.59 -0.78 -4.11
CA LEU A 100 6.94 -1.30 -3.92
C LEU A 100 7.39 -2.21 -5.08
N SER A 101 6.48 -3.01 -5.66
CA SER A 101 6.75 -3.81 -6.85
C SER A 101 7.05 -2.93 -8.08
N VAL A 102 6.33 -1.81 -8.23
CA VAL A 102 6.58 -0.81 -9.27
C VAL A 102 7.98 -0.19 -9.12
N LEU A 103 8.36 0.17 -7.89
CA LEU A 103 9.70 0.67 -7.61
C LEU A 103 10.78 -0.36 -7.92
N ALA A 104 10.62 -1.60 -7.44
CA ALA A 104 11.55 -2.69 -7.70
C ALA A 104 11.70 -2.96 -9.21
N PHE A 105 10.59 -2.92 -9.96
CA PHE A 105 10.64 -3.06 -11.41
C PHE A 105 11.38 -1.90 -12.07
N GLY A 106 11.08 -0.65 -11.68
CA GLY A 106 11.74 0.53 -12.23
C GLY A 106 13.26 0.54 -11.98
N LEU A 107 13.68 0.25 -10.75
CA LEU A 107 15.10 0.16 -10.40
C LEU A 107 15.79 -1.03 -11.07
N GLY A 108 15.15 -2.20 -11.05
CA GLY A 108 15.64 -3.39 -11.73
C GLY A 108 15.85 -3.16 -13.22
N PHE A 109 14.93 -2.45 -13.86
CA PHE A 109 15.03 -2.09 -15.27
C PHE A 109 16.14 -1.08 -15.56
N ILE A 110 16.45 -0.17 -14.64
CA ILE A 110 17.52 0.82 -14.82
C ILE A 110 18.90 0.17 -14.59
N TRP A 111 19.08 -0.54 -13.48
CA TRP A 111 20.38 -1.08 -13.06
C TRP A 111 20.79 -2.35 -13.80
N PHE A 112 19.84 -3.26 -14.05
CA PHE A 112 20.16 -4.63 -14.49
C PHE A 112 19.72 -4.94 -15.91
N ARG A 113 19.38 -3.92 -16.71
CA ARG A 113 18.92 -4.10 -18.10
C ARG A 113 19.87 -4.95 -18.94
N ASP A 114 21.17 -4.64 -18.86
CA ASP A 114 22.18 -5.16 -19.76
C ASP A 114 22.97 -6.32 -19.13
N SER A 115 23.06 -6.37 -17.80
CA SER A 115 23.86 -7.34 -17.03
C SER A 115 23.04 -8.52 -16.49
N GLY A 116 21.75 -8.34 -16.20
CA GLY A 116 20.95 -9.34 -15.48
C GLY A 116 19.45 -9.02 -15.46
N PRO A 117 18.74 -9.04 -16.61
CA PRO A 117 17.34 -8.63 -16.71
C PRO A 117 16.37 -9.51 -15.90
N TRP A 118 16.85 -10.66 -15.42
CA TRP A 118 16.08 -11.58 -14.59
C TRP A 118 15.55 -10.92 -13.30
N LEU A 119 16.29 -9.98 -12.70
CA LEU A 119 15.85 -9.26 -11.49
C LEU A 119 14.62 -8.39 -11.77
N ALA A 120 14.66 -7.64 -12.87
CA ALA A 120 13.54 -6.83 -13.33
C ALA A 120 12.32 -7.71 -13.68
N LEU A 121 12.55 -8.85 -14.34
CA LEU A 121 11.49 -9.81 -14.64
C LEU A 121 10.81 -10.37 -13.38
N ASN A 122 11.58 -10.68 -12.32
CA ASN A 122 11.01 -11.14 -11.05
C ASN A 122 10.13 -10.06 -10.41
N ALA A 123 10.60 -8.81 -10.39
CA ALA A 123 9.79 -7.68 -9.91
C ALA A 123 8.49 -7.51 -10.72
N PHE A 124 8.56 -7.72 -12.04
CA PHE A 124 7.38 -7.69 -12.90
C PHE A 124 6.38 -8.81 -12.59
N PHE A 125 6.85 -10.05 -12.38
CA PHE A 125 5.97 -11.15 -11.97
C PHE A 125 5.34 -10.91 -10.59
N LEU A 126 6.08 -10.32 -9.65
CA LEU A 126 5.53 -9.91 -8.35
C LEU A 126 4.48 -8.82 -8.49
N LEU A 127 4.65 -7.87 -9.41
CA LEU A 127 3.65 -6.86 -9.71
C LEU A 127 2.34 -7.50 -10.20
N ILE A 128 2.43 -8.47 -11.13
CA ILE A 128 1.27 -9.23 -11.61
C ILE A 128 0.62 -10.00 -10.46
N GLY A 129 1.42 -10.70 -9.65
CA GLY A 129 0.94 -11.45 -8.49
C GLY A 129 0.18 -10.56 -7.50
N ASN A 130 0.72 -9.38 -7.22
CA ASN A 130 0.07 -8.36 -6.39
C ASN A 130 -1.27 -7.91 -6.98
N PHE A 131 -1.33 -7.68 -8.30
CA PHE A 131 -2.58 -7.30 -8.96
C PHE A 131 -3.64 -8.41 -8.89
N VAL A 132 -3.25 -9.67 -9.05
CA VAL A 132 -4.16 -10.82 -8.91
C VAL A 132 -4.70 -10.91 -7.49
N VAL A 133 -3.82 -10.83 -6.48
CA VAL A 133 -4.22 -10.88 -5.07
C VAL A 133 -5.14 -9.70 -4.71
N ALA A 134 -4.83 -8.50 -5.20
CA ALA A 134 -5.67 -7.32 -5.00
C ALA A 134 -7.08 -7.53 -5.59
N ASN A 135 -7.20 -8.07 -6.80
CA ASN A 135 -8.50 -8.33 -7.43
C ASN A 135 -9.32 -9.39 -6.67
N LEU A 136 -8.67 -10.45 -6.16
CA LEU A 136 -9.33 -11.47 -5.33
C LEU A 136 -9.84 -10.88 -3.99
N ALA A 137 -9.04 -9.98 -3.40
CA ALA A 137 -9.41 -9.21 -2.22
C ALA A 137 -10.64 -8.32 -2.48
N PHE A 138 -10.65 -7.55 -3.58
CA PHE A 138 -11.77 -6.69 -3.97
C PHE A 138 -13.05 -7.48 -4.31
N SER A 139 -12.93 -8.60 -5.03
CA SER A 139 -14.07 -9.46 -5.37
C SER A 139 -14.78 -10.00 -4.13
N SER A 140 -14.01 -10.27 -3.07
CA SER A 140 -14.55 -10.76 -1.79
C SER A 140 -15.18 -9.64 -0.98
N GLY A 141 -14.64 -8.42 -1.03
CA GLY A 141 -15.26 -7.23 -0.41
C GLY A 141 -16.65 -6.91 -0.94
N ARG A 142 -16.89 -7.09 -2.24
CA ARG A 142 -18.21 -6.82 -2.87
C ARG A 142 -19.32 -7.80 -2.45
N LYS A 143 -18.97 -8.93 -1.84
CA LYS A 143 -19.93 -9.88 -1.25
C LYS A 143 -20.18 -9.63 0.24
N VAL A 144 -19.30 -8.88 0.90
CA VAL A 144 -19.42 -8.53 2.33
C VAL A 144 -20.33 -7.32 2.52
N TYR A 145 -20.57 -6.52 1.47
CA TYR A 145 -21.34 -5.27 1.58
C TYR A 145 -22.32 -5.06 0.40
N PRO A 146 -23.55 -5.60 0.45
CA PRO A 146 -24.64 -5.19 -0.44
C PRO A 146 -25.28 -3.86 -0.03
N ASP A 147 -25.31 -3.54 1.28
CA ASP A 147 -26.25 -2.53 1.84
C ASP A 147 -25.61 -1.45 2.73
N ARG A 148 -24.34 -1.07 2.51
CA ARG A 148 -23.74 0.03 3.31
C ARG A 148 -24.04 1.41 2.71
N GLU A 149 -24.89 2.16 3.41
CA GLU A 149 -24.95 3.61 3.31
C GLU A 149 -23.67 4.25 3.88
N SER A 150 -23.15 5.25 3.18
CA SER A 150 -21.90 5.95 3.48
C SER A 150 -22.09 6.91 4.68
N PRO A 151 -21.38 6.75 5.81
CA PRO A 151 -21.41 7.74 6.87
C PRO A 151 -20.41 8.88 6.64
N SER A 152 -20.84 10.07 7.09
CA SER A 152 -20.41 11.40 6.66
C SER A 152 -19.29 12.03 7.51
N THR A 153 -18.47 12.82 6.80
CA THR A 153 -17.79 14.08 7.20
C THR A 153 -16.67 14.07 8.25
N SER A 154 -15.50 14.58 7.84
CA SER A 154 -14.37 15.00 8.68
C SER A 154 -14.54 16.45 9.17
N GLU A 155 -14.64 16.63 10.48
CA GLU A 155 -14.57 17.90 11.23
C GLU A 155 -13.12 18.45 11.05
N ASP A 156 -12.86 19.51 10.30
CA ASP A 156 -12.78 20.90 10.81
C ASP A 156 -12.94 21.97 9.69
N MET A 157 -13.29 21.56 8.46
CA MET A 157 -13.58 22.46 7.32
C MET A 157 -14.96 22.19 6.68
N LEU A 158 -15.51 20.99 6.90
CA LEU A 158 -16.80 20.61 6.36
C LEU A 158 -17.97 21.09 7.24
N ASP A 159 -17.75 21.52 8.48
CA ASP A 159 -18.82 21.93 9.40
C ASP A 159 -19.48 23.27 9.03
N VAL A 160 -18.83 24.04 8.14
CA VAL A 160 -19.35 25.31 7.61
C VAL A 160 -20.21 25.09 6.35
N LEU A 161 -20.08 23.93 5.69
CA LEU A 161 -20.76 23.61 4.43
C LEU A 161 -22.11 22.94 4.71
N ASP A 162 -23.10 23.17 3.84
CA ASP A 162 -24.36 22.42 3.90
C ASP A 162 -24.13 20.95 3.49
N ASP A 163 -24.97 20.02 3.94
CA ASP A 163 -24.78 18.57 3.70
C ASP A 163 -24.74 18.23 2.20
N GLY A 164 -25.45 18.98 1.36
CA GLY A 164 -25.36 18.88 -0.10
C GLY A 164 -24.00 19.35 -0.66
N GLU A 165 -23.44 20.42 -0.11
CA GLU A 165 -22.13 20.95 -0.51
C GLU A 165 -21.00 20.04 -0.03
N LYS A 166 -21.11 19.45 1.16
CA LYS A 166 -20.19 18.43 1.67
C LYS A 166 -20.11 17.25 0.73
N PHE A 167 -21.25 16.75 0.24
CA PHE A 167 -21.27 15.63 -0.70
C PHE A 167 -20.50 15.95 -1.99
N VAL A 168 -20.75 17.11 -2.60
CA VAL A 168 -20.08 17.54 -3.83
C VAL A 168 -18.57 17.71 -3.61
N VAL A 169 -18.15 18.30 -2.49
CA VAL A 169 -16.73 18.48 -2.13
C VAL A 169 -16.03 17.13 -1.93
N LEU A 170 -16.67 16.20 -1.21
CA LEU A 170 -16.13 14.86 -0.96
C LEU A 170 -16.05 14.03 -2.26
N GLU A 171 -17.05 14.12 -3.12
CA GLU A 171 -17.03 13.45 -4.43
C GLU A 171 -15.90 14.01 -5.31
N GLY A 172 -15.73 15.33 -5.32
CA GLY A 172 -14.62 16.00 -6.01
C GLY A 172 -13.26 15.53 -5.51
N LEU A 173 -13.07 15.47 -4.19
CA LEU A 173 -11.83 14.98 -3.57
C LEU A 173 -11.57 13.50 -3.90
N HIS A 174 -12.62 12.67 -3.88
CA HIS A 174 -12.50 11.25 -4.22
C HIS A 174 -12.09 11.04 -5.68
N LYS A 175 -12.69 11.77 -6.62
CA LYS A 175 -12.30 11.75 -8.04
C LYS A 175 -10.87 12.24 -8.24
N ALA A 176 -10.46 13.31 -7.55
CA ALA A 176 -9.10 13.81 -7.60
C ALA A 176 -8.08 12.77 -7.07
N TYR A 177 -8.41 12.08 -5.97
CA TYR A 177 -7.60 10.99 -5.44
C TYR A 177 -7.50 9.81 -6.43
N GLN A 178 -8.62 9.41 -7.04
CA GLN A 178 -8.64 8.37 -8.08
C GLN A 178 -7.82 8.73 -9.31
N LEU A 179 -7.65 10.03 -9.62
CA LEU A 179 -6.77 10.50 -10.69
C LEU A 179 -5.30 10.58 -10.25
N LEU A 180 -5.03 11.02 -9.01
CA LEU A 180 -3.68 11.22 -8.50
C LEU A 180 -2.84 9.93 -8.53
N ILE A 181 -3.42 8.82 -8.07
CA ILE A 181 -2.74 7.51 -8.00
C ILE A 181 -2.23 7.03 -9.37
N PRO A 182 -3.09 6.86 -10.41
CA PRO A 182 -2.63 6.39 -11.72
C PRO A 182 -1.67 7.39 -12.39
N PHE A 183 -1.85 8.70 -12.18
CA PHE A 183 -0.91 9.69 -12.68
C PHE A 183 0.47 9.55 -12.02
N LEU A 184 0.56 9.29 -10.72
CA LEU A 184 1.85 9.05 -10.06
C LEU A 184 2.53 7.78 -10.61
N TYR A 185 1.79 6.69 -10.82
CA TYR A 185 2.32 5.50 -11.46
C TYR A 185 2.83 5.79 -12.88
N MET A 186 2.10 6.60 -13.65
CA MET A 186 2.51 7.02 -14.99
C MET A 186 3.79 7.87 -14.95
N CYS A 187 3.91 8.83 -14.02
CA CYS A 187 5.11 9.65 -13.85
C CYS A 187 6.34 8.81 -13.46
N ILE A 188 6.17 7.82 -12.59
CA ILE A 188 7.23 6.87 -12.23
C ILE A 188 7.69 6.10 -13.48
N MET A 189 6.76 5.52 -14.24
CA MET A 189 7.09 4.78 -15.46
C MET A 189 7.73 5.67 -16.53
N ALA A 190 7.21 6.87 -16.75
CA ALA A 190 7.79 7.83 -17.68
C ALA A 190 9.23 8.20 -17.29
N SER A 191 9.52 8.34 -16.00
CA SER A 191 10.88 8.62 -15.49
C SER A 191 11.84 7.44 -15.68
N VAL A 192 11.34 6.20 -15.54
CA VAL A 192 12.10 4.99 -15.85
C VAL A 192 12.46 4.96 -17.35
N PHE A 193 11.48 5.17 -18.23
CA PHE A 193 11.73 5.23 -19.67
C PHE A 193 12.67 6.37 -20.06
N TYR A 194 12.48 7.56 -19.49
CA TYR A 194 13.37 8.69 -19.73
C TYR A 194 14.81 8.38 -19.33
N THR A 195 15.02 7.76 -18.16
CA THR A 195 16.35 7.32 -17.72
C THR A 195 16.97 6.33 -18.71
N ALA A 196 16.18 5.35 -19.17
CA ALA A 196 16.65 4.32 -20.08
C ALA A 196 17.04 4.83 -21.48
N VAL A 197 16.36 5.88 -21.98
CA VAL A 197 16.61 6.46 -23.31
C VAL A 197 17.66 7.57 -23.27
N SER A 198 17.59 8.46 -22.28
CA SER A 198 18.48 9.63 -22.19
C SER A 198 19.82 9.33 -21.51
N GLY A 199 19.90 8.24 -20.74
CA GLY A 199 21.05 7.92 -19.90
C GLY A 199 21.19 8.80 -18.64
N HIS A 200 20.33 9.82 -18.47
CA HIS A 200 20.31 10.64 -17.26
C HIS A 200 19.52 9.96 -16.15
N SER A 201 20.19 9.66 -15.04
CA SER A 201 19.59 8.98 -13.89
C SER A 201 18.49 9.82 -13.23
N GLN A 202 17.27 9.28 -13.19
CA GLN A 202 16.13 9.82 -12.41
C GLN A 202 15.79 8.95 -11.18
N ILE A 203 16.74 8.12 -10.71
CA ILE A 203 16.51 7.17 -9.62
C ILE A 203 16.00 7.88 -8.35
N PHE A 204 16.58 9.02 -8.00
CA PHE A 204 16.15 9.80 -6.84
C PHE A 204 14.68 10.24 -6.96
N SER A 205 14.30 10.77 -8.11
CA SER A 205 12.92 11.20 -8.40
C SER A 205 11.94 10.03 -8.34
N ILE A 206 12.33 8.87 -8.89
CA ILE A 206 11.53 7.64 -8.86
C ILE A 206 11.25 7.20 -7.43
N VAL A 207 12.30 7.10 -6.60
CA VAL A 207 12.18 6.73 -5.18
C VAL A 207 11.29 7.72 -4.43
N LEU A 208 11.49 9.02 -4.63
CA LEU A 208 10.71 10.06 -3.97
C LEU A 208 9.22 9.98 -4.34
N MET A 209 8.91 9.81 -5.62
CA MET A 209 7.53 9.66 -6.09
C MET A 209 6.88 8.39 -5.52
N THR A 210 7.61 7.28 -5.41
CA THR A 210 7.09 6.07 -4.74
C THR A 210 6.80 6.33 -3.25
N ILE A 211 7.65 7.05 -2.53
CA ILE A 211 7.40 7.39 -1.12
C ILE A 211 6.12 8.21 -0.99
N ILE A 212 5.94 9.22 -1.84
CA ILE A 212 4.71 10.05 -1.87
C ILE A 212 3.48 9.17 -2.16
N LEU A 213 3.59 8.26 -3.15
CA LEU A 213 2.53 7.34 -3.51
C LEU A 213 2.09 6.45 -2.34
N ILE A 214 3.07 5.91 -1.60
CA ILE A 214 2.83 5.09 -0.41
C ILE A 214 2.20 5.94 0.69
N ALA A 215 2.72 7.14 0.96
CA ALA A 215 2.20 8.02 2.00
C ALA A 215 0.73 8.38 1.75
N VAL A 216 0.39 8.78 0.53
CA VAL A 216 -0.98 9.13 0.13
C VAL A 216 -1.94 7.94 0.33
N GLN A 217 -1.56 6.74 -0.14
CA GLN A 217 -2.40 5.54 0.00
C GLN A 217 -2.55 5.09 1.45
N MET A 218 -1.50 5.23 2.27
CA MET A 218 -1.57 4.90 3.69
C MET A 218 -2.43 5.89 4.48
N THR A 219 -2.27 7.19 4.27
CA THR A 219 -3.08 8.21 4.95
C THR A 219 -4.56 7.99 4.64
N TYR A 220 -4.90 7.79 3.37
CA TYR A 220 -6.27 7.45 2.97
C TYR A 220 -6.77 6.18 3.69
N GLY A 221 -5.97 5.11 3.64
CA GLY A 221 -6.32 3.84 4.25
C GLY A 221 -6.53 3.89 5.77
N ILE A 222 -5.66 4.58 6.51
CA ILE A 222 -5.75 4.71 7.97
C ILE A 222 -7.01 5.51 8.36
N VAL A 223 -7.31 6.58 7.64
CA VAL A 223 -8.51 7.40 7.89
C VAL A 223 -9.77 6.58 7.65
N VAL A 224 -9.83 5.83 6.54
CA VAL A 224 -10.95 4.94 6.24
C VAL A 224 -11.09 3.85 7.31
N ARG A 225 -9.99 3.25 7.77
CA ARG A 225 -10.01 2.18 8.78
C ARG A 225 -10.49 2.61 10.17
N ASN A 226 -10.18 3.84 10.57
CA ASN A 226 -10.45 4.35 11.92
C ASN A 226 -11.89 4.87 12.09
N ARG A 227 -12.71 4.83 11.03
CA ARG A 227 -14.17 4.95 11.12
C ARG A 227 -14.80 3.58 11.32
#